data_AF-A0A2V8THS8-F1
#
_entry.id   AF-A0A2V8THS8-F1
#
_cell.length_a   1.000
_cell.length_b   1.000
_cell.length_c   1.000
_cell.angle_alpha   90.00
_cell.angle_beta   90.00
_cell.angle_gamma   90.00
#
_symmetry.space_group_name_H-M   'P 1'
#
loop_
_entity.id
_entity.type
_entity.pdbx_description
1 polymer ?
#
loop_
_entity_poly.entity_id
_entity_poly.type
_entity_poly.pdbx_seq_one_letter_code
_entity_poly.pdbx_strand_id
1 'polypeptide(L)'
;MSERTPDYTTYTIKELYEVQTWIDAEHYPDRARALREEIEKRHRVIRETQPQAHRHGRSISRYTIAAFQMSGGLYGSVAAVSAIWRILVVMQERSGRPLLSCLVHLTFGALFAMSLAAGVLLWRDRPLGWLLSKLTQALQVVQFQVPGAGYAFAVGAAILVQVHGGEVGLSARLGNDYRFSAGAGGHGFNLDINTLALVFLSALIELEKAGREPPPPGSS
;
A
#
# COMPACT_ATOMS: atom_id res chain seq x y z
N MET A 1 2.34 -38.46 -46.58
CA MET A 1 1.63 -38.57 -45.28
C MET A 1 1.43 -37.16 -44.78
N SER A 2 0.19 -36.71 -44.60
CA SER A 2 -0.07 -35.40 -43.98
C SER A 2 0.26 -35.54 -42.49
N GLU A 3 1.32 -34.86 -42.03
CA GLU A 3 1.62 -34.80 -40.61
C GLU A 3 0.50 -34.03 -39.91
N ARG A 4 -0.15 -34.67 -38.92
CA ARG A 4 -1.17 -34.03 -38.09
C ARG A 4 -0.60 -32.79 -37.41
N THR A 5 -1.34 -31.69 -37.46
CA THR A 5 -1.08 -30.48 -36.68
C THR A 5 -1.22 -30.81 -35.19
N PRO A 6 -0.28 -30.39 -34.32
CA PRO A 6 -0.40 -30.55 -32.88
C PRO A 6 -1.65 -29.83 -32.34
N ASP A 7 -2.29 -30.39 -31.31
CA ASP A 7 -3.41 -29.73 -30.63
C ASP A 7 -2.89 -28.77 -29.55
N TYR A 8 -2.80 -27.48 -29.90
CA TYR A 8 -2.33 -26.42 -29.01
C TYR A 8 -3.31 -26.05 -27.89
N THR A 9 -4.54 -26.55 -27.92
CA THR A 9 -5.55 -26.19 -26.91
C THR A 9 -5.26 -26.76 -25.53
N THR A 10 -4.39 -27.77 -25.45
CA THR A 10 -4.01 -28.45 -24.20
C THR A 10 -2.88 -27.77 -23.43
N TYR A 11 -2.12 -26.88 -24.07
CA TYR A 11 -0.96 -26.20 -23.48
C TYR A 11 -1.38 -25.01 -22.62
N THR A 12 -0.54 -24.54 -21.71
CA THR A 12 -0.68 -23.26 -21.01
C THR A 12 -0.14 -22.10 -21.87
N ILE A 13 -0.51 -20.86 -21.56
CA ILE A 13 -0.02 -19.68 -22.30
C ILE A 13 1.53 -19.61 -22.30
N LYS A 14 2.16 -20.00 -21.19
CA LYS A 14 3.62 -20.02 -21.05
C LYS A 14 4.25 -21.05 -21.99
N GLU A 15 3.71 -22.27 -22.00
CA GLU A 15 4.21 -23.34 -22.87
C GLU A 15 4.03 -23.01 -24.36
N LEU A 16 2.95 -22.31 -24.73
CA LEU A 16 2.76 -21.84 -26.13
C LEU A 16 3.87 -20.87 -26.56
N TYR A 17 4.32 -19.97 -25.68
CA TYR A 17 5.45 -19.08 -25.97
C TYR A 17 6.78 -19.83 -26.05
N GLU A 18 6.98 -20.83 -25.19
CA GLU A 18 8.16 -21.70 -25.27
C GLU A 18 8.19 -22.40 -26.63
N VAL A 19 7.09 -23.05 -27.04
CA VAL A 19 6.97 -23.69 -28.36
C VAL A 19 7.21 -22.71 -29.52
N GLN A 20 6.75 -21.46 -29.38
CA GLN A 20 6.96 -20.41 -30.38
C GLN A 20 8.44 -20.11 -30.63
N THR A 21 9.30 -20.27 -29.64
CA THR A 21 10.75 -20.02 -29.81
C THR A 21 11.48 -21.14 -30.55
N TRP A 22 10.93 -22.36 -30.57
CA TRP A 22 11.56 -23.53 -31.18
C TRP A 22 10.98 -23.89 -32.55
N ILE A 23 9.85 -23.31 -32.94
CA ILE A 23 9.18 -23.67 -34.19
C ILE A 23 9.86 -23.02 -35.39
N ASP A 24 10.33 -23.83 -36.33
CA ASP A 24 10.82 -23.35 -37.62
C ASP A 24 9.63 -22.94 -38.49
N ALA A 25 9.38 -21.63 -38.57
CA ALA A 25 8.27 -21.07 -39.31
C ALA A 25 8.44 -21.16 -40.84
N GLU A 26 9.68 -21.31 -41.33
CA GLU A 26 9.95 -21.50 -42.76
C GLU A 26 9.63 -22.93 -43.18
N HIS A 27 9.99 -23.90 -42.33
CA HIS A 27 9.76 -25.32 -42.61
C HIS A 27 8.34 -25.79 -42.28
N TYR A 28 7.67 -25.18 -41.28
CA TYR A 28 6.32 -25.55 -40.83
C TYR A 28 5.37 -24.34 -40.70
N PRO A 29 5.03 -23.67 -41.82
CA PRO A 29 4.26 -22.42 -41.79
C PRO A 29 2.85 -22.59 -41.20
N ASP A 30 2.20 -23.72 -41.45
CA ASP A 30 0.84 -23.99 -40.96
C ASP A 30 0.83 -24.18 -39.43
N ARG A 31 1.83 -24.85 -38.87
CA ARG A 31 1.96 -25.04 -37.43
C ARG A 31 2.26 -23.72 -36.71
N ALA A 32 3.11 -22.88 -37.31
CA ALA A 32 3.42 -21.55 -36.79
C ALA A 32 2.22 -20.59 -36.88
N ARG A 33 1.34 -20.74 -37.88
CA ARG A 33 0.08 -19.99 -37.96
C ARG A 33 -0.89 -20.43 -36.86
N ALA A 34 -1.16 -21.72 -36.75
CA ALA A 34 -2.07 -22.25 -35.73
C ALA A 34 -1.63 -21.92 -34.29
N LEU A 35 -0.32 -21.95 -34.02
CA LEU A 35 0.24 -21.54 -32.72
C LEU A 35 -0.03 -20.06 -32.42
N ARG A 36 0.19 -19.18 -33.41
CA ARG A 36 -0.07 -17.73 -33.25
C ARG A 36 -1.55 -17.44 -33.02
N GLU A 37 -2.43 -18.11 -33.76
CA GLU A 37 -3.88 -17.97 -33.60
C GLU A 37 -4.35 -18.38 -32.20
N GLU A 38 -3.83 -19.48 -31.65
CA GLU A 38 -4.19 -19.92 -30.30
C GLU A 38 -3.62 -18.98 -29.21
N ILE A 39 -2.39 -18.47 -29.39
CA ILE A 39 -1.82 -17.44 -28.50
C ILE A 39 -2.69 -16.17 -28.50
N GLU A 40 -3.10 -15.71 -29.68
CA GLU A 40 -3.93 -14.51 -29.83
C GLU A 40 -5.32 -14.70 -29.25
N LYS A 41 -5.95 -15.87 -29.50
CA LYS A 41 -7.22 -16.26 -28.92
C LYS A 41 -7.17 -16.26 -27.40
N ARG A 42 -6.12 -16.81 -26.79
CA ARG A 42 -5.95 -16.80 -25.33
C ARG A 42 -5.67 -15.43 -24.77
N HIS A 43 -4.91 -14.59 -25.47
CA HIS A 43 -4.75 -13.18 -25.10
C HIS A 43 -6.08 -12.43 -25.11
N ARG A 44 -6.92 -12.70 -26.12
CA ARG A 44 -8.27 -12.12 -26.20
C ARG A 44 -9.11 -12.57 -25.01
N VAL A 45 -9.16 -13.87 -24.73
CA VAL A 45 -9.88 -14.41 -23.55
C VAL A 45 -9.32 -13.82 -22.26
N ILE A 46 -8.00 -13.76 -22.06
CA ILE A 46 -7.41 -13.15 -20.86
C ILE A 46 -7.79 -11.67 -20.77
N ARG A 47 -7.80 -10.93 -21.88
CA ARG A 47 -8.17 -9.51 -21.90
C ARG A 47 -9.66 -9.26 -21.66
N GLU A 48 -10.52 -10.17 -22.12
CA GLU A 48 -11.97 -10.10 -21.95
C GLU A 48 -12.44 -10.65 -20.59
N THR A 49 -11.74 -11.67 -20.07
CA THR A 49 -12.06 -12.35 -18.81
C THR A 49 -11.29 -11.77 -17.62
N GLN A 50 -10.15 -11.08 -17.85
CA GLN A 50 -9.67 -10.12 -16.86
C GLN A 50 -10.77 -9.07 -16.75
N PRO A 51 -11.46 -9.01 -15.61
CA PRO A 51 -12.57 -8.09 -15.48
C PRO A 51 -12.01 -6.69 -15.76
N GLN A 52 -12.75 -5.90 -16.52
CA GLN A 52 -12.60 -4.44 -16.59
C GLN A 52 -12.80 -3.75 -15.21
N ALA A 53 -12.60 -4.47 -14.11
CA ALA A 53 -12.56 -4.00 -12.72
C ALA A 53 -11.48 -2.93 -12.46
N HIS A 54 -10.61 -2.64 -13.43
CA HIS A 54 -9.62 -1.57 -13.33
C HIS A 54 -9.94 -0.29 -14.11
N ARG A 55 -11.05 -0.21 -14.85
CA ARG A 55 -11.30 0.99 -15.68
C ARG A 55 -12.34 2.00 -15.16
N HIS A 56 -13.06 1.73 -14.07
CA HIS A 56 -14.10 2.68 -13.58
C HIS A 56 -14.14 2.94 -12.07
N GLY A 57 -13.24 2.35 -11.28
CA GLY A 57 -13.03 2.82 -9.90
C GLY A 57 -12.26 4.13 -9.97
N ARG A 58 -12.84 5.26 -9.53
CA ARG A 58 -12.16 6.55 -9.39
C ARG A 58 -10.76 6.32 -8.83
N SER A 59 -9.73 6.36 -9.69
CA SER A 59 -8.37 6.08 -9.27
C SER A 59 -8.00 7.14 -8.23
N ILE A 60 -7.67 6.70 -7.02
CA ILE A 60 -7.21 7.61 -5.97
C ILE A 60 -6.00 8.36 -6.53
N SER A 61 -6.12 9.68 -6.65
CA SER A 61 -5.03 10.49 -7.19
C SER A 61 -3.92 10.65 -6.16
N ARG A 62 -2.67 10.84 -6.62
CA ARG A 62 -1.55 11.20 -5.71
C ARG A 62 -1.85 12.44 -4.88
N TYR A 63 -2.63 13.39 -5.41
CA TYR A 63 -3.01 14.61 -4.71
C TYR A 63 -3.97 14.34 -3.55
N THR A 64 -4.86 13.35 -3.69
CA THR A 64 -5.74 12.89 -2.60
C THR A 64 -4.92 12.33 -1.45
N ILE A 65 -3.95 11.47 -1.75
CA ILE A 65 -3.05 10.88 -0.75
C ILE A 65 -2.19 11.96 -0.09
N ALA A 66 -1.61 12.86 -0.89
CA ALA A 66 -0.80 13.97 -0.41
C ALA A 66 -1.59 14.91 0.51
N ALA A 67 -2.81 15.32 0.12
CA ALA A 67 -3.68 16.16 0.96
C ALA A 67 -3.97 15.50 2.31
N PHE A 68 -4.25 14.19 2.30
CA PHE A 68 -4.53 13.42 3.50
C PHE A 68 -3.31 13.34 4.43
N GLN A 69 -2.12 13.09 3.88
CA GLN A 69 -0.87 13.07 4.66
C GLN A 69 -0.51 14.45 5.22
N MET A 70 -0.78 15.52 4.46
CA MET A 70 -0.54 16.90 4.89
C MET A 70 -1.47 17.29 6.04
N SER A 71 -2.78 17.03 5.91
CA SER A 71 -3.75 17.40 6.94
C SER A 71 -3.53 16.62 8.24
N GLY A 72 -3.39 15.29 8.15
CA GLY A 72 -3.12 14.46 9.31
C GLY A 72 -1.72 14.73 9.91
N GLY A 73 -0.69 14.89 9.08
CA GLY A 73 0.66 15.19 9.54
C GLY A 73 0.75 16.54 10.26
N LEU A 74 0.08 17.58 9.76
CA LEU A 74 0.00 18.88 10.41
C LEU A 74 -0.71 18.79 11.77
N TYR A 75 -1.93 18.22 11.78
CA TYR A 75 -2.69 18.05 13.01
C TYR A 75 -1.93 17.23 14.07
N GLY A 76 -1.22 16.19 13.63
CA GLY A 76 -0.50 15.26 14.52
C GLY A 76 0.76 15.88 15.09
N SER A 77 1.47 16.68 14.29
CA SER A 77 2.64 17.44 14.76
C SER A 77 2.22 18.45 15.83
N VAL A 78 1.13 19.18 15.61
CA VAL A 78 0.59 20.14 16.60
C VAL A 78 0.15 19.41 17.87
N ALA A 79 -0.54 18.28 17.75
CA ALA A 79 -0.98 17.48 18.90
C ALA A 79 0.21 16.93 19.71
N ALA A 80 1.27 16.47 19.04
CA ALA A 80 2.49 15.98 19.69
C ALA A 80 3.21 17.09 20.47
N VAL A 81 3.39 18.27 19.85
CA VAL A 81 4.00 19.44 20.52
C VAL A 81 3.17 19.86 21.73
N SER A 82 1.83 19.92 21.59
CA SER A 82 0.92 20.24 22.69
C SER A 82 1.02 19.23 23.83
N ALA A 83 1.12 17.93 23.52
CA ALA A 83 1.29 16.88 24.52
C ALA A 83 2.61 17.02 25.28
N ILE A 84 3.72 17.25 24.58
CA ILE A 84 5.05 17.50 25.18
C ILE A 84 5.00 18.72 26.09
N TRP A 85 4.44 19.83 25.60
CA TRP A 85 4.29 21.06 26.38
C TRP A 85 3.52 20.81 27.68
N ARG A 86 2.39 20.11 27.61
CA ARG A 86 1.58 19.76 28.78
C ARG A 86 2.36 18.89 29.78
N ILE A 87 3.16 17.93 29.31
CA ILE A 87 3.99 17.09 30.18
C ILE A 87 5.04 17.94 30.89
N LEU A 88 5.73 18.82 30.17
CA LEU A 88 6.81 19.64 30.70
C LEU A 88 6.31 20.72 31.68
N VAL A 89 5.19 21.38 31.36
CA VAL A 89 4.72 22.56 32.11
C VAL A 89 3.69 22.21 33.19
N VAL A 90 2.77 21.28 32.91
CA VAL A 90 1.62 21.02 33.79
C VAL A 90 1.86 19.82 34.71
N MET A 91 2.65 18.83 34.27
CA MET A 91 2.80 17.54 34.95
C MET A 91 4.15 17.38 35.68
N GLN A 92 4.94 18.46 35.79
CA GLN A 92 6.26 18.47 36.42
C GLN A 92 6.22 17.96 37.88
N GLU A 93 5.06 18.06 38.56
CA GLU A 93 4.91 17.66 39.97
C GLU A 93 4.31 16.25 40.19
N ARG A 94 3.74 15.58 39.16
CA ARG A 94 2.91 14.37 39.38
C ARG A 94 3.35 13.10 38.67
N SER A 95 4.23 13.16 37.67
CA SER A 95 4.59 11.98 36.88
C SER A 95 5.95 11.40 37.28
N GLY A 96 6.01 10.12 37.61
CA GLY A 96 7.26 9.44 37.98
C GLY A 96 8.21 9.16 36.80
N ARG A 97 7.78 9.41 35.54
CA ARG A 97 8.56 9.13 34.31
C ARG A 97 8.26 10.10 33.14
N PRO A 98 8.40 11.43 33.31
CA PRO A 98 8.08 12.39 32.26
C PRO A 98 8.94 12.22 31.00
N LEU A 99 10.20 11.82 31.17
CA LEU A 99 11.16 11.69 30.07
C LEU A 99 10.75 10.62 29.03
N LEU A 100 10.32 9.44 29.48
CA LEU A 100 9.87 8.38 28.56
C LEU A 100 8.65 8.82 27.76
N SER A 101 7.68 9.49 28.41
CA SER A 101 6.50 10.01 27.72
C SER A 101 6.88 11.06 26.69
N CYS A 102 7.78 12.01 27.02
CA CYS A 102 8.28 12.99 26.08
C CYS A 102 8.97 12.35 24.87
N LEU A 103 9.81 11.32 25.10
CA LEU A 103 10.47 10.59 24.02
C LEU A 103 9.45 9.94 23.08
N VAL A 104 8.43 9.27 23.62
CA VAL A 104 7.35 8.67 22.81
C VAL A 104 6.65 9.75 21.97
N HIS A 105 6.23 10.86 22.56
CA HIS A 105 5.58 11.94 21.82
C HIS A 105 6.50 12.59 20.79
N LEU A 106 7.81 12.69 21.05
CA LEU A 106 8.77 13.23 20.12
C LEU A 106 8.98 12.29 18.94
N THR A 107 9.05 10.98 19.17
CA THR A 107 9.15 9.96 18.10
C THR A 107 7.91 10.01 17.20
N PHE A 108 6.70 9.99 17.76
CA PHE A 108 5.49 10.10 16.94
C PHE A 108 5.32 11.48 16.30
N GLY A 109 5.73 12.55 16.98
CA GLY A 109 5.81 13.89 16.40
C GLY A 109 6.70 13.93 15.16
N ALA A 110 7.86 13.27 15.20
CA ALA A 110 8.73 13.12 14.03
C ALA A 110 8.07 12.31 12.91
N LEU A 111 7.32 11.24 13.23
CA LEU A 111 6.54 10.50 12.23
C LEU A 111 5.43 11.33 11.59
N PHE A 112 4.72 12.17 12.36
CA PHE A 112 3.74 13.11 11.81
C PHE A 112 4.39 14.20 10.94
N ALA A 113 5.54 14.73 11.36
CA ALA A 113 6.30 15.68 10.55
C ALA A 113 6.80 15.04 9.25
N MET A 114 7.26 13.78 9.31
CA MET A 114 7.62 12.99 8.14
C MET A 114 6.41 12.79 7.21
N SER A 115 5.23 12.49 7.74
CA SER A 115 3.99 12.40 6.95
C SER A 115 3.66 13.71 6.25
N LEU A 116 3.76 14.85 6.95
CA LEU A 116 3.54 16.17 6.37
C LEU A 116 4.54 16.45 5.23
N ALA A 117 5.83 16.19 5.47
CA ALA A 117 6.87 16.35 4.46
C ALA A 117 6.66 15.42 3.25
N ALA A 118 6.26 14.16 3.50
CA ALA A 118 5.93 13.19 2.46
C ALA A 118 4.80 13.71 1.57
N GLY A 119 3.71 14.21 2.17
CA GLY A 119 2.59 14.78 1.44
C GLY A 119 2.98 16.01 0.61
N VAL A 120 3.75 16.95 1.17
CA VAL A 120 4.24 18.13 0.43
C VAL A 120 5.14 17.74 -0.75
N LEU A 121 6.06 16.79 -0.54
CA LEU A 121 6.96 16.32 -1.59
C LEU A 121 6.23 15.51 -2.66
N LEU A 122 5.25 14.69 -2.27
CA LEU A 122 4.41 13.93 -3.20
C LEU A 122 3.53 14.86 -4.04
N TRP A 123 2.98 15.91 -3.44
CA TRP A 123 2.24 16.95 -4.17
C TRP A 123 3.10 17.63 -5.24
N ARG A 124 4.39 17.85 -4.94
CA ARG A 124 5.39 18.44 -5.84
C ARG A 124 6.06 17.43 -6.77
N ASP A 125 5.57 16.19 -6.79
CA ASP A 125 6.09 15.08 -7.60
C ASP A 125 7.60 14.85 -7.46
N ARG A 126 8.12 14.97 -6.23
CA ARG A 126 9.53 14.70 -5.94
C ARG A 126 9.73 13.21 -5.67
N PRO A 127 10.84 12.59 -6.15
CA PRO A 127 11.09 11.16 -5.96
C PRO A 127 11.13 10.76 -4.47
N LEU A 128 11.66 11.63 -3.61
CA LEU A 128 11.67 11.42 -2.17
C LEU A 128 10.25 11.40 -1.56
N GLY A 129 9.30 12.17 -2.13
CA GLY A 129 7.90 12.19 -1.69
C GLY A 129 7.20 10.85 -1.89
N TRP A 130 7.47 10.18 -3.02
CA TRP A 130 6.98 8.83 -3.28
C TRP A 130 7.52 7.81 -2.26
N LEU A 131 8.84 7.85 -1.99
CA LEU A 131 9.48 6.97 -1.02
C LEU A 131 8.90 7.18 0.39
N LEU A 132 8.91 8.42 0.88
CA LEU A 132 8.42 8.74 2.22
C LEU A 132 6.94 8.43 2.37
N SER A 133 6.14 8.63 1.32
CA SER A 133 4.70 8.32 1.37
C SER A 133 4.46 6.82 1.50
N LYS A 134 5.17 5.99 0.72
CA LYS A 134 5.09 4.54 0.86
C LYS A 134 5.50 4.07 2.25
N LEU A 135 6.60 4.59 2.80
CA LEU A 135 7.05 4.28 4.16
C LEU A 135 6.00 4.68 5.21
N THR A 136 5.46 5.90 5.11
CA THR A 136 4.45 6.40 6.04
C THR A 136 3.17 5.57 5.98
N GLN A 137 2.73 5.14 4.79
CA GLN A 137 1.57 4.25 4.67
C GLN A 137 1.88 2.86 5.22
N ALA A 138 3.04 2.27 4.89
CA ALA A 138 3.45 0.95 5.37
C ALA A 138 3.50 0.87 6.91
N LEU A 139 4.01 1.92 7.57
CA LEU A 139 4.01 2.01 9.03
C LEU A 139 2.60 2.02 9.65
N GLN A 140 1.60 2.53 8.93
CA GLN A 140 0.22 2.58 9.42
C GLN A 140 -0.56 1.29 9.18
N VAL A 141 -0.09 0.41 8.27
CA VAL A 141 -0.84 -0.79 7.85
C VAL A 141 -1.07 -1.73 9.01
N VAL A 142 -0.05 -2.02 9.81
CA VAL A 142 -0.12 -2.99 10.90
C VAL A 142 -0.09 -2.27 12.23
N GLN A 143 -1.10 -2.50 13.06
CA GLN A 143 -1.15 -2.08 14.44
C GLN A 143 -1.37 -3.32 15.30
N PHE A 144 -0.75 -3.38 16.47
CA PHE A 144 -0.88 -4.54 17.32
C PHE A 144 -0.80 -4.15 18.79
N GLN A 145 -1.42 -4.98 19.62
CA GLN A 145 -1.27 -4.97 21.06
C GLN A 145 -1.06 -6.41 21.49
N VAL A 146 0.05 -6.70 22.16
CA VAL A 146 0.35 -7.99 22.76
C VAL A 146 0.70 -7.77 24.24
N PRO A 147 0.70 -8.82 25.07
CA PRO A 147 1.27 -8.71 26.41
C PRO A 147 2.73 -8.25 26.31
N GLY A 148 3.07 -7.15 26.99
CA GLY A 148 4.43 -6.61 26.97
C GLY A 148 4.67 -5.48 25.96
N ALA A 149 3.92 -5.39 24.87
CA ALA A 149 4.19 -4.42 23.81
C ALA A 149 2.94 -4.03 23.02
N GLY A 150 2.88 -2.78 22.57
CA GLY A 150 1.84 -2.35 21.64
C GLY A 150 2.30 -1.19 20.78
N TYR A 151 1.85 -1.21 19.53
CA TYR A 151 2.13 -0.22 18.52
C TYR A 151 0.85 0.12 17.76
N ALA A 152 0.53 1.40 17.69
CA ALA A 152 -0.45 1.92 16.76
C ALA A 152 0.05 3.25 16.20
N PHE A 153 -0.17 3.45 14.91
CA PHE A 153 0.09 4.71 14.23
C PHE A 153 -0.94 4.87 13.10
N ALA A 154 -1.66 5.98 13.11
CA ALA A 154 -2.59 6.37 12.08
C ALA A 154 -2.56 7.89 11.89
N VAL A 155 -2.58 8.31 10.63
CA VAL A 155 -2.57 9.70 10.22
C VAL A 155 -3.90 10.03 9.55
N GLY A 156 -4.62 11.04 10.02
CA GLY A 156 -5.83 11.59 9.43
C GLY A 156 -7.10 10.75 9.62
N ALA A 157 -7.08 9.47 9.28
CA ALA A 157 -8.17 8.53 9.44
C ALA A 157 -7.66 7.08 9.36
N ALA A 158 -8.43 6.14 9.87
CA ALA A 158 -8.15 4.72 9.76
C ALA A 158 -9.44 3.92 9.57
N ILE A 159 -9.37 2.87 8.74
CA ILE A 159 -10.40 1.84 8.63
C ILE A 159 -9.70 0.54 9.04
N LEU A 160 -9.98 0.07 10.25
CA LEU A 160 -9.28 -1.03 10.89
C LEU A 160 -10.11 -2.31 10.77
N VAL A 161 -9.52 -3.34 10.16
CA VAL A 161 -9.96 -4.73 10.34
C VAL A 161 -9.21 -5.28 11.53
N GLN A 162 -9.93 -5.72 12.55
CA GLN A 162 -9.39 -6.02 13.87
C GLN A 162 -9.56 -7.50 14.18
N VAL A 163 -8.54 -8.12 14.76
CA VAL A 163 -8.61 -9.47 15.31
C VAL A 163 -8.32 -9.35 16.81
N HIS A 164 -9.34 -9.57 17.63
CA HIS A 164 -9.25 -9.46 19.09
C HIS A 164 -9.79 -10.72 19.75
N GLY A 165 -8.96 -11.45 20.50
CA GLY A 165 -9.42 -12.63 21.25
C GLY A 165 -10.06 -13.75 20.40
N GLY A 166 -9.76 -13.81 19.10
CA GLY A 166 -10.36 -14.76 18.15
C GLY A 166 -11.58 -14.23 17.39
N GLU A 167 -12.05 -13.03 17.72
CA GLU A 167 -13.14 -12.35 17.00
C GLU A 167 -12.60 -11.39 15.94
N VAL A 168 -13.33 -11.24 14.84
CA VAL A 168 -13.01 -10.30 13.76
C VAL A 168 -13.99 -9.12 13.80
N GLY A 169 -13.46 -7.90 13.84
CA GLY A 169 -14.24 -6.66 13.87
C GLY A 169 -13.82 -5.67 12.78
N LEU A 170 -14.69 -4.69 12.55
CA LEU A 170 -14.42 -3.55 11.67
C LEU A 170 -14.66 -2.26 12.46
N SER A 171 -13.71 -1.33 12.44
CA SER A 171 -13.90 0.00 13.01
C SER A 171 -13.36 1.08 12.09
N ALA A 172 -13.97 2.28 12.17
CA ALA A 172 -13.51 3.46 11.45
C ALA A 172 -13.22 4.56 12.46
N ARG A 173 -12.09 5.24 12.28
CA ARG A 173 -11.65 6.36 13.12
C ARG A 173 -11.29 7.55 12.25
N LEU A 174 -11.73 8.73 12.68
CA LEU A 174 -11.30 9.99 12.10
C LEU A 174 -10.37 10.69 13.08
N GLY A 175 -9.24 11.19 12.59
CA GLY A 175 -8.18 11.81 13.37
C GLY A 175 -6.87 11.02 13.33
N ASN A 176 -5.89 11.53 14.07
CA ASN A 176 -4.63 10.85 14.30
C ASN A 176 -4.73 9.94 15.51
N ASP A 177 -4.11 8.76 15.42
CA ASP A 177 -3.99 7.84 16.54
C ASP A 177 -2.53 7.42 16.65
N TYR A 178 -2.00 7.39 17.87
CA TYR A 178 -0.72 6.76 18.13
C TYR A 178 -0.68 6.18 19.53
N ARG A 179 -0.07 5.00 19.62
CA ARG A 179 0.12 4.30 20.87
C ARG A 179 1.46 3.59 20.84
N PHE A 180 2.20 3.75 21.93
CA PHE A 180 3.32 2.90 22.26
C PHE A 180 3.16 2.44 23.69
N SER A 181 3.23 1.14 23.91
CA SER A 181 3.26 0.56 25.25
C SER A 181 4.37 -0.46 25.31
N ALA A 182 5.09 -0.46 26.43
CA ALA A 182 6.10 -1.45 26.78
C ALA A 182 5.91 -1.79 28.26
N GLY A 183 5.58 -3.04 28.58
CA GLY A 183 5.36 -3.49 29.96
C GLY A 183 4.28 -4.57 30.11
N ALA A 184 4.29 -5.26 31.24
CA ALA A 184 3.50 -6.45 31.53
C ALA A 184 1.97 -6.23 31.68
N GLY A 185 1.45 -5.03 31.39
CA GLY A 185 0.06 -4.64 31.64
C GLY A 185 -0.93 -4.88 30.49
N GLY A 186 -0.56 -5.65 29.45
CA GLY A 186 -1.44 -5.91 28.31
C GLY A 186 -2.39 -7.08 28.56
N HIS A 187 -3.70 -6.81 28.65
CA HIS A 187 -4.73 -7.84 28.67
C HIS A 187 -5.16 -8.17 27.23
N GLY A 188 -4.45 -9.08 26.57
CA GLY A 188 -4.88 -9.69 25.30
C GLY A 188 -3.97 -9.45 24.10
N PHE A 189 -4.25 -10.23 23.05
CA PHE A 189 -3.65 -10.11 21.72
C PHE A 189 -4.66 -9.42 20.79
N ASN A 190 -4.22 -8.32 20.18
CA ASN A 190 -4.98 -7.56 19.19
C ASN A 190 -4.07 -7.35 17.98
N LEU A 191 -4.59 -7.63 16.80
CA LEU A 191 -3.95 -7.32 15.53
C LEU A 191 -4.96 -6.55 14.67
N ASP A 192 -4.59 -5.33 14.31
CA ASP A 192 -5.43 -4.44 13.51
C ASP A 192 -4.71 -4.12 12.20
N ILE A 193 -5.44 -4.21 11.08
CA ILE A 193 -4.96 -3.84 9.76
C ILE A 193 -5.67 -2.57 9.30
N ASN A 194 -4.93 -1.48 9.10
CA ASN A 194 -5.46 -0.25 8.54
C ASN A 194 -5.61 -0.39 7.01
N THR A 195 -6.79 -0.83 6.60
CA THR A 195 -7.15 -1.02 5.19
C THR A 195 -7.08 0.28 4.38
N LEU A 196 -7.34 1.44 4.99
CA LEU A 196 -7.19 2.73 4.29
C LEU A 196 -5.72 2.99 3.91
N ALA A 197 -4.80 2.76 4.85
CA ALA A 197 -3.36 2.87 4.59
C ALA A 197 -2.90 1.86 3.53
N LEU A 198 -3.43 0.64 3.57
CA LEU A 198 -3.15 -0.40 2.57
C LEU A 198 -3.62 -0.01 1.16
N VAL A 199 -4.81 0.60 1.06
CA VAL A 199 -5.36 1.12 -0.20
C VAL A 199 -4.49 2.26 -0.74
N PHE A 200 -4.08 3.21 0.10
CA PHE A 200 -3.16 4.28 -0.31
C PHE A 200 -1.78 3.75 -0.72
N LEU A 201 -1.25 2.78 0.00
CA LEU A 201 0.02 2.14 -0.36
C LEU A 201 -0.06 1.46 -1.73
N SER A 202 -1.13 0.69 -1.96
CA SER A 202 -1.38 0.03 -3.24
C SER A 202 -1.51 1.06 -4.37
N ALA A 203 -2.29 2.12 -4.15
CA ALA A 203 -2.48 3.20 -5.12
C ALA A 203 -1.15 3.91 -5.46
N LEU A 204 -0.29 4.16 -4.47
CA LEU A 204 1.03 4.76 -4.71
C LEU A 204 1.93 3.88 -5.59
N ILE A 205 1.93 2.56 -5.35
CA ILE A 205 2.73 1.61 -6.13
C ILE A 205 2.25 1.59 -7.59
N GLU A 206 0.94 1.56 -7.82
CA GLU A 206 0.36 1.54 -9.17
C GLU A 206 0.59 2.86 -9.92
N LEU A 207 0.39 4.01 -9.25
CA LEU A 207 0.64 5.33 -9.85
C LEU A 207 2.13 5.53 -10.22
N GLU A 208 3.06 5.05 -9.39
CA GLU A 208 4.50 5.16 -9.67
C GLU A 208 4.92 4.30 -10.87
N LYS A 209 4.33 3.09 -11.03
CA LYS A 209 4.55 2.25 -12.21
C LYS A 209 4.03 2.92 -13.47
N ALA A 210 2.79 3.42 -13.43
CA ALA A 210 2.16 4.07 -14.58
C ALA A 210 2.93 5.32 -15.05
N GLY A 211 3.55 6.07 -14.13
CA GLY A 211 4.40 7.23 -14.46
C GLY A 211 5.78 6.88 -15.01
N ARG A 212 6.23 5.62 -14.90
CA ARG A 212 7.53 5.14 -15.39
C ARG A 212 7.45 4.43 -16.74
N GLU A 213 6.27 3.99 -17.16
CA GLU A 213 6.10 3.39 -18.48
C GLU A 213 6.22 4.48 -19.56
N PRO A 214 7.07 4.29 -20.57
CA PRO A 214 7.12 5.20 -21.70
C PRO A 214 5.76 5.19 -22.42
N PRO A 215 5.32 6.32 -23.01
CA PRO A 215 4.08 6.35 -23.76
C PRO A 215 4.12 5.28 -24.87
N PRO A 216 2.98 4.64 -25.18
CA PRO A 216 2.93 3.63 -26.21
C PRO A 216 3.43 4.22 -27.54
N PRO A 217 4.24 3.47 -28.32
CA PRO A 217 4.75 3.97 -29.59
C PRO A 217 3.57 4.37 -30.49
N GLY A 218 3.54 5.65 -30.90
CA GLY A 218 2.51 6.20 -31.78
C GLY A 218 1.47 7.14 -31.14
N SER A 219 1.61 7.53 -29.88
CA SER A 219 0.70 8.48 -29.21
C SER A 219 1.11 9.96 -29.30
N SER A 220 1.83 10.36 -30.35
CA SER A 220 2.28 11.73 -30.61
C SER A 220 1.49 12.38 -31.73
#